data_AF-A0A351CFQ4-F1
#
_entry.id   AF-A0A351CFQ4-F1
#
_cell.length_a   1.000
_cell.length_b   1.000
_cell.length_c   1.000
_cell.angle_alpha   90.00
_cell.angle_beta   90.00
_cell.angle_gamma   90.00
#
_symmetry.space_group_name_H-M   'P 1'
#
loop_
_entity.id
_entity.type
_entity.pdbx_description
1 polymer ?
#
loop_
_entity_poly.entity_id
_entity_poly.type
_entity_poly.pdbx_seq_one_letter_code
_entity_poly.pdbx_strand_id
1 'polypeptide(L)'
;MSDLENKKLPTVEQVEEIMEDWGKFSVEEFAVRFQLEKEVIYATVEYLHKLKRTSDERSIPVLACYRNDKLESIVRCAGARHGYM
;
A
#
# COMPACT_ATOMS: atom_id res chain seq x y z
N MET A 1 3.25 12.68 -10.56
CA MET A 1 3.49 11.38 -9.90
C MET A 1 4.98 11.16 -9.93
N SER A 2 5.61 11.01 -8.76
CA SER A 2 7.05 10.78 -8.66
C SER A 2 7.41 9.50 -9.40
N ASP A 3 8.48 9.54 -10.20
CA ASP A 3 8.94 8.38 -10.95
C ASP A 3 9.56 7.36 -9.97
N LEU A 4 8.82 6.29 -9.66
CA LEU A 4 9.26 5.23 -8.75
C LEU A 4 9.93 4.07 -9.49
N GLU A 5 10.16 4.19 -10.80
CA GLU A 5 10.58 3.09 -11.69
C GLU A 5 11.90 2.39 -11.31
N ASN A 6 12.70 2.95 -10.40
CA ASN A 6 13.94 2.36 -9.90
C ASN A 6 14.01 2.25 -8.37
N LYS A 7 12.91 2.51 -7.66
CA LYS A 7 12.88 2.49 -6.20
C LYS A 7 12.44 1.13 -5.69
N LYS A 8 13.05 0.71 -4.58
CA LYS A 8 12.56 -0.44 -3.81
C LYS A 8 11.13 -0.13 -3.34
N LEU A 9 10.19 -0.99 -3.70
CA LEU A 9 8.79 -0.87 -3.28
C LEU A 9 8.52 -1.67 -2.00
N PRO A 10 7.49 -1.28 -1.21
CA PRO A 10 7.05 -2.07 -0.07
C PRO A 10 6.50 -3.42 -0.53
N THR A 11 6.55 -4.40 0.36
CA THR A 11 5.79 -5.65 0.24
C THR A 11 4.32 -5.44 0.62
N VAL A 12 3.46 -6.40 0.31
CA VAL A 12 2.04 -6.35 0.70
C VAL A 12 1.91 -6.26 2.22
N GLU A 13 2.67 -7.07 2.95
CA GLU A 13 2.68 -7.14 4.41
C GLU A 13 3.15 -5.82 5.03
N GLN A 14 4.13 -5.15 4.42
CA GLN A 14 4.55 -3.81 4.86
C GLN A 14 3.47 -2.76 4.61
N VAL A 15 2.69 -2.86 3.52
CA VAL A 15 1.55 -1.97 3.30
C VAL A 15 0.43 -2.24 4.32
N GLU A 16 0.15 -3.50 4.63
CA GLU A 16 -0.81 -3.88 5.70
C GLU A 16 -0.39 -3.28 7.05
N GLU A 17 0.90 -3.35 7.39
CA GLU A 17 1.42 -2.74 8.62
C GLU A 17 1.27 -1.20 8.61
N ILE A 18 1.52 -0.54 7.47
CA ILE A 18 1.26 0.90 7.32
C ILE A 18 -0.22 1.21 7.55
N MET A 19 -1.14 0.38 7.05
CA MET A 19 -2.58 0.58 7.25
C MET A 19 -2.98 0.46 8.72
N GLU A 20 -2.43 -0.51 9.45
CA GLU A 20 -2.76 -0.77 10.86
C GLU A 20 -2.17 0.26 11.83
N ASP A 21 -0.98 0.77 11.50
CA ASP A 21 -0.25 1.71 12.33
C ASP A 21 -0.27 3.15 11.79
N TRP A 22 -1.11 3.42 10.78
CA TRP A 22 -1.27 4.77 10.24
C TRP A 22 -1.72 5.75 11.33
N GLY A 23 -0.99 6.86 11.46
CA GLY A 23 -1.23 7.86 12.51
C GLY A 23 -0.58 7.54 13.86
N LYS A 24 -0.05 6.32 14.07
CA LYS A 24 0.82 5.99 15.22
C LYS A 24 2.28 6.29 14.93
N PHE A 25 2.71 6.06 13.69
CA PHE A 25 4.07 6.35 13.21
C PHE A 25 4.06 7.38 12.09
N SER A 26 5.15 8.14 12.02
CA SER A 26 5.46 9.08 10.95
C SER A 26 5.99 8.37 9.70
N VAL A 27 6.00 9.09 8.58
CA VAL A 27 6.59 8.62 7.32
C VAL A 27 8.08 8.30 7.48
N GLU A 28 8.80 9.10 8.27
CA GLU A 28 10.19 8.88 8.66
C GLU A 28 10.39 7.52 9.33
N GLU A 29 9.55 7.20 10.31
CA GLU A 29 9.65 5.97 11.09
C GLU A 29 9.40 4.74 10.21
N PHE A 30 8.39 4.79 9.33
CA PHE A 30 8.15 3.73 8.35
C PHE A 30 9.30 3.59 7.34
N ALA A 31 9.84 4.70 6.85
CA ALA A 31 10.97 4.69 5.92
C ALA A 31 12.20 3.99 6.53
N VAL A 32 12.50 4.28 7.80
CA VAL A 32 13.59 3.63 8.55
C VAL A 32 13.27 2.16 8.80
N ARG A 33 12.08 1.86 9.32
CA ARG A 33 11.67 0.48 9.70
C ARG A 33 11.68 -0.47 8.50
N PHE A 34 11.21 -0.01 7.35
CA PHE A 34 11.13 -0.84 6.14
C PHE A 34 12.35 -0.72 5.22
N GLN A 35 13.30 0.15 5.57
CA GLN A 35 14.44 0.51 4.71
C GLN A 35 13.95 0.88 3.31
N LEU A 36 13.03 1.83 3.25
CA LEU A 36 12.43 2.39 2.05
C LEU A 36 12.67 3.89 2.01
N GLU A 37 12.70 4.47 0.82
CA GLU A 37 12.75 5.91 0.69
C GLU A 37 11.44 6.55 1.16
N LYS A 38 11.53 7.72 1.79
CA LYS A 38 10.34 8.46 2.27
C LYS A 38 9.31 8.69 1.16
N GLU A 39 9.77 8.97 -0.06
CA GLU A 39 8.90 9.18 -1.21
C GLU A 39 8.06 7.94 -1.55
N VAL A 40 8.61 6.73 -1.34
CA VAL A 40 7.88 5.48 -1.54
C VAL A 40 6.79 5.34 -0.49
N ILE A 41 7.09 5.66 0.77
CA ILE A 41 6.09 5.64 1.85
C ILE A 41 4.99 6.68 1.60
N TYR A 42 5.35 7.92 1.20
CA TYR A 42 4.39 8.95 0.83
C TYR A 42 3.47 8.49 -0.30
N ALA A 43 4.04 7.94 -1.38
CA ALA A 43 3.26 7.43 -2.50
C ALA A 43 2.34 6.26 -2.06
N THR A 44 2.81 5.39 -1.16
CA THR A 44 2.02 4.29 -0.61
C THR A 44 0.77 4.82 0.09
N VAL A 45 0.95 5.81 0.96
CA VAL A 45 -0.12 6.48 1.70
C VAL A 45 -1.09 7.19 0.76
N GLU A 46 -0.59 7.88 -0.27
CA GLU A 46 -1.44 8.51 -1.28
C GLU A 46 -2.31 7.50 -2.02
N TYR A 47 -1.79 6.30 -2.31
CA TYR A 47 -2.60 5.22 -2.90
C TYR A 47 -3.60 4.66 -1.90
N LEU A 48 -3.23 4.48 -0.63
CA LEU A 48 -4.14 4.04 0.43
C LEU A 48 -5.33 4.99 0.60
N HIS A 49 -5.12 6.31 0.57
CA HIS A 49 -6.19 7.30 0.63
C HIS A 49 -7.15 7.26 -0.58
N LYS A 50 -6.74 6.67 -1.70
CA LYS A 50 -7.59 6.52 -2.89
C LYS A 50 -8.46 5.26 -2.81
N LEU A 51 -8.13 4.31 -1.94
CA LEU A 51 -8.92 3.10 -1.75
C LEU A 51 -10.27 3.46 -1.12
N LYS A 52 -11.33 2.79 -1.59
CA LYS A 52 -12.68 2.92 -1.06
C LYS A 52 -13.04 1.65 -0.32
N ARG A 53 -13.69 1.79 0.84
CA ARG A 53 -14.25 0.64 1.56
C ARG A 53 -15.33 0.01 0.68
N THR A 54 -15.21 -1.28 0.39
CA THR A 54 -16.29 -1.98 -0.32
C THR A 54 -17.39 -2.38 0.66
N SER A 55 -18.64 -2.19 0.27
CA SER A 55 -19.80 -2.66 1.03
C SER A 55 -20.15 -4.13 0.78
N ASP A 56 -19.45 -4.79 -0.15
CA ASP A 56 -19.64 -6.20 -0.50
C ASP A 56 -18.28 -6.92 -0.52
N GLU A 57 -17.88 -7.46 0.63
CA GLU A 57 -16.62 -8.23 0.80
C GLU A 57 -16.52 -9.42 -0.17
N ARG A 58 -17.64 -9.94 -0.69
CA ARG A 58 -17.65 -11.06 -1.65
C ARG A 58 -17.41 -10.62 -3.10
N SER A 59 -17.45 -9.32 -3.36
CA SER A 59 -17.20 -8.74 -4.68
C SER A 59 -15.72 -8.46 -4.94
N ILE A 60 -14.85 -8.60 -3.92
CA ILE A 60 -13.41 -8.36 -4.04
C ILE A 60 -12.81 -9.43 -4.97
N PRO A 61 -12.35 -9.05 -6.18
CA PRO A 61 -11.78 -10.00 -7.11
C PRO A 61 -10.53 -10.59 -6.50
N VAL A 62 -10.46 -11.92 -6.49
CA VAL A 62 -9.24 -12.70 -6.15
C VAL A 62 -8.04 -12.28 -7.03
N LEU A 63 -8.28 -11.53 -8.11
CA LEU A 63 -7.29 -10.92 -8.99
C LEU A 63 -6.62 -9.63 -8.47
N ALA A 64 -7.00 -9.08 -7.30
CA ALA A 64 -6.43 -7.81 -6.81
C ALA A 64 -4.90 -7.86 -6.58
N CYS A 65 -4.34 -9.06 -6.37
CA CYS A 65 -2.92 -9.32 -6.20
C CYS A 65 -2.24 -9.80 -7.49
N TYR A 66 -2.62 -9.25 -8.66
CA TYR A 66 -1.95 -9.64 -9.91
C TYR A 66 -0.47 -9.24 -9.86
N ARG A 67 0.40 -10.16 -10.31
CA ARG A 67 1.88 -10.05 -10.38
C ARG A 67 2.32 -8.87 -11.24
N ASN A 68 2.22 -7.67 -10.70
CA ASN A 68 2.79 -6.48 -11.27
C ASN A 68 3.55 -5.77 -10.16
N ASP A 69 4.83 -5.49 -10.40
CA ASP A 69 5.72 -4.81 -9.46
C ASP A 69 5.41 -3.30 -9.37
N LYS A 70 4.16 -2.91 -9.62
CA LYS A 70 3.68 -1.53 -9.46
C LYS A 70 3.17 -1.33 -8.06
N LEU A 71 3.55 -0.20 -7.45
CA LEU A 71 3.12 0.18 -6.11
C LEU A 71 1.58 0.14 -5.95
N GLU A 72 0.84 0.62 -6.95
CA GLU A 72 -0.63 0.58 -6.94
C GLU A 72 -1.17 -0.85 -6.81
N SER A 73 -0.54 -1.83 -7.46
CA SER A 73 -0.95 -3.25 -7.39
C SER A 73 -0.75 -3.81 -5.99
N ILE A 74 0.40 -3.49 -5.37
CA ILE A 74 0.74 -3.91 -4.01
C ILE A 74 -0.26 -3.31 -3.01
N VAL A 75 -0.56 -2.02 -3.15
CA VAL A 75 -1.50 -1.32 -2.28
C VAL A 75 -2.93 -1.84 -2.44
N ARG A 76 -3.39 -2.11 -3.66
CA ARG A 76 -4.71 -2.72 -3.90
C ARG A 76 -4.81 -4.14 -3.33
N CYS A 77 -3.73 -4.91 -3.39
CA CYS A 77 -3.69 -6.25 -2.81
C CYS A 77 -3.82 -6.21 -1.28
N ALA A 78 -3.07 -5.33 -0.60
CA ALA A 78 -3.21 -5.10 0.84
C ALA A 78 -4.62 -4.60 1.18
N GLY A 79 -5.09 -3.57 0.47
CA GLY A 79 -6.44 -3.03 0.62
C GLY A 79 -7.54 -4.09 0.53
N ALA A 80 -7.47 -4.94 -0.50
CA ALA A 80 -8.43 -6.02 -0.75
C ALA A 80 -8.53 -7.01 0.42
N ARG A 81 -7.40 -7.35 1.07
CA ARG A 81 -7.38 -8.22 2.25
C ARG A 81 -8.04 -7.59 3.49
N HIS A 82 -8.13 -6.26 3.51
CA HIS A 82 -8.76 -5.50 4.59
C HIS A 82 -10.14 -4.92 4.22
N GLY A 83 -10.74 -5.34 3.09
CA GLY A 83 -12.08 -4.90 2.67
C GLY A 83 -12.13 -3.55 1.92
N TYR A 84 -11.02 -3.16 1.30
CA TYR A 84 -10.89 -1.94 0.49
C TYR A 84 -10.61 -2.27 -0.99
N MET A 85 -11.07 -1.42 -1.92
CA MET A 85 -10.81 -1.52 -3.36
C MET A 85 -10.44 -0.16 -3.98
#